data_AF-A0A6V8NC52-F1
#
_entry.id   AF-A0A6V8NC52-F1
#
_cell.length_a   1.000
_cell.length_b   1.000
_cell.length_c   1.000
_cell.angle_alpha   90.00
_cell.angle_beta   90.00
_cell.angle_gamma   90.00
#
_symmetry.space_group_name_H-M   'P 1'
#
loop_
_entity.id
_entity.type
_entity.pdbx_description
1 polymer ?
#
loop_
_entity_poly.entity_id
_entity_poly.type
_entity_poly.pdbx_seq_one_letter_code
_entity_poly.pdbx_strand_id
1 'polypeptide(L)'
;MAGTHHRLFEITQHVKGDPLGNALMDEVLTTCFDFTLGNRQALERLMVALNRFNQHLEHYDAPISTGLFHGSPREVSRWAEQLMNEILEHDLYS
;
A
#
# COMPACT_ATOMS: atom_id res chain seq x y z
N MET A 1 6.88 -10.22 -13.40
CA MET A 1 5.78 -9.93 -12.46
C MET A 1 5.75 -8.42 -12.30
N ALA A 2 4.59 -7.77 -12.53
CA ALA A 2 4.47 -6.36 -12.20
C ALA A 2 4.72 -6.21 -10.68
N GLY A 3 5.72 -5.42 -10.30
CA GLY A 3 6.16 -5.27 -8.91
C GLY A 3 5.06 -4.64 -8.04
N THR A 4 5.18 -4.79 -6.73
CA THR A 4 4.26 -4.20 -5.75
C THR A 4 4.14 -2.68 -5.92
N HIS A 5 5.24 -2.04 -6.29
CA HIS A 5 5.35 -0.63 -6.65
C HIS A 5 4.54 -0.25 -7.90
N HIS A 6 4.45 -1.14 -8.91
CA HIS A 6 3.66 -0.86 -10.12
C HIS A 6 2.17 -0.77 -9.80
N ARG A 7 1.66 -1.71 -8.99
CA ARG A 7 0.27 -1.71 -8.56
C ARG A 7 -0.05 -0.50 -7.68
N LEU A 8 0.86 -0.13 -6.78
CA LEU A 8 0.76 1.11 -6.00
C LEU A 8 0.64 2.31 -6.95
N PHE A 9 1.56 2.44 -7.90
CA PHE A 9 1.59 3.56 -8.85
C PHE A 9 0.29 3.67 -9.67
N GLU A 10 -0.20 2.55 -10.22
CA GLU A 10 -1.48 2.51 -10.94
C GLU A 10 -2.63 3.05 -10.09
N ILE A 11 -2.76 2.58 -8.85
CA ILE A 11 -3.83 3.01 -7.94
C ILE A 11 -3.65 4.49 -7.60
N THR A 12 -2.44 4.96 -7.31
CA THR A 12 -2.14 6.37 -7.01
C THR A 12 -2.58 7.29 -8.14
N GLN A 13 -2.40 6.90 -9.41
CA GLN A 13 -2.88 7.70 -10.53
C GLN A 13 -4.42 7.78 -10.61
N HIS A 14 -5.14 6.73 -10.19
CA HIS A 14 -6.60 6.69 -10.23
C HIS A 14 -7.25 7.43 -9.05
N VAL A 15 -6.64 7.39 -7.86
CA VAL A 15 -7.12 8.14 -6.69
C VAL A 15 -6.65 9.60 -6.71
N LYS A 16 -5.90 10.02 -7.74
CA LYS A 16 -5.42 11.39 -7.88
C LYS A 16 -6.58 12.37 -7.99
N GLY A 17 -6.72 13.20 -6.96
CA GLY A 17 -7.83 14.17 -6.85
C GLY A 17 -8.94 13.72 -5.91
N ASP A 18 -8.86 12.52 -5.35
CA ASP A 18 -9.69 12.07 -4.23
C ASP A 18 -8.97 12.31 -2.90
N PRO A 19 -9.44 13.28 -2.07
CA PRO A 19 -8.81 13.59 -0.79
C PRO A 19 -8.81 12.41 0.18
N LEU A 20 -9.85 11.57 0.17
CA LEU A 20 -9.95 10.44 1.09
C LEU A 20 -9.01 9.31 0.66
N GLY A 21 -9.01 8.96 -0.64
CA GLY A 21 -8.09 7.98 -1.19
C GLY A 21 -6.62 8.35 -0.96
N ASN A 22 -6.26 9.63 -1.12
CA ASN A 22 -4.91 10.11 -0.82
C ASN A 22 -4.55 9.97 0.67
N ALA A 23 -5.46 10.35 1.58
CA ALA A 23 -5.20 10.23 3.03
C ALA A 23 -5.04 8.77 3.47
N LEU A 24 -5.87 7.87 2.93
CA LEU A 24 -5.77 6.43 3.20
C LEU A 24 -4.48 5.82 2.63
N MET A 25 -4.04 6.29 1.45
CA MET A 25 -2.77 5.88 0.88
C MET A 25 -1.58 6.28 1.76
N ASP A 26 -1.56 7.53 2.25
CA ASP A 26 -0.53 8.01 3.18
C ASP A 26 -0.51 7.20 4.48
N GLU A 27 -1.67 6.80 5.00
CA GLU A 27 -1.78 5.90 6.17
C GLU A 27 -1.12 4.54 5.88
N VAL A 28 -1.37 3.95 4.71
CA VAL A 28 -0.74 2.68 4.29
C VAL A 28 0.78 2.82 4.18
N LEU A 29 1.27 3.87 3.51
CA LEU A 29 2.71 4.09 3.33
C LEU A 29 3.43 4.35 4.66
N THR A 30 2.83 5.16 5.53
CA THR A 30 3.38 5.44 6.87
C THR A 30 3.46 4.18 7.72
N THR A 31 2.41 3.36 7.71
CA THR A 31 2.40 2.09 8.47
C THR A 31 3.32 1.03 7.89
N CYS A 32 3.52 1.00 6.56
CA CYS A 32 4.57 0.20 5.91
C CYS A 32 5.97 0.61 6.39
N PHE A 33 6.27 1.91 6.40
CA PHE A 33 7.57 2.42 6.83
C PHE A 33 7.84 2.14 8.32
N ASP A 34 6.85 2.39 9.19
CA ASP A 34 6.92 2.03 10.61
C ASP A 34 7.22 0.53 10.80
N PHE A 35 6.57 -0.32 10.00
CA PHE A 35 6.77 -1.77 10.04
C PHE A 35 8.20 -2.15 9.65
N THR A 36 8.74 -1.58 8.57
CA THR A 36 10.11 -1.87 8.13
C THR A 36 11.18 -1.33 9.08
N LEU A 37 10.87 -0.31 9.89
CA LEU A 37 11.73 0.13 10.99
C LEU A 37 11.73 -0.82 12.21
N GLY A 38 11.00 -1.93 12.15
CA GLY A 38 10.98 -2.96 13.19
C GLY A 38 9.87 -2.78 14.24
N ASN A 39 8.92 -1.87 14.02
CA ASN A 39 7.79 -1.70 14.92
C ASN A 39 6.79 -2.86 14.76
N ARG A 40 6.83 -3.83 15.67
CA ARG A 40 5.96 -5.02 15.62
C ARG A 40 4.46 -4.69 15.68
N GLN A 41 4.08 -3.59 16.34
CA GLN A 41 2.67 -3.14 16.39
C GLN A 41 2.23 -2.45 15.09
N ALA A 42 3.15 -2.14 14.18
CA ALA A 42 2.81 -1.54 12.90
C ALA A 42 2.17 -2.54 11.93
N LEU A 43 2.41 -3.86 12.06
CA LEU A 43 1.78 -4.85 11.19
C LEU A 43 0.26 -4.87 11.34
N GLU A 44 -0.24 -4.84 12.58
CA GLU A 44 -1.69 -4.78 12.84
C GLU A 44 -2.29 -3.48 12.31
N ARG A 45 -1.61 -2.34 12.52
CA ARG A 45 -2.03 -1.04 11.98
C ARG A 45 -2.03 -1.03 10.46
N LEU A 46 -1.01 -1.62 9.82
CA LEU A 46 -0.90 -1.75 8.38
C LEU A 46 -2.04 -2.61 7.81
N MET A 47 -2.38 -3.73 8.45
CA MET A 47 -3.51 -4.55 8.02
C MET A 47 -4.84 -3.78 8.07
N VAL A 48 -5.04 -2.98 9.11
CA VAL A 48 -6.23 -2.12 9.24
C VAL A 48 -6.24 -1.02 8.16
N ALA A 49 -5.11 -0.35 7.94
CA ALA A 49 -4.96 0.68 6.92
C ALA A 49 -5.22 0.12 5.51
N LEU A 50 -4.62 -1.03 5.18
CA LEU A 50 -4.84 -1.74 3.92
C LEU A 50 -6.31 -2.10 3.72
N ASN A 51 -6.97 -2.63 4.76
CA ASN A 51 -8.37 -2.99 4.65
C ASN A 51 -9.27 -1.77 4.39
N ARG A 52 -9.03 -0.66 5.09
CA ARG A 52 -9.77 0.59 4.86
C ARG A 52 -9.54 1.12 3.45
N PHE A 53 -8.30 1.10 2.99
CA PHE A 53 -7.97 1.56 1.64
C PHE A 53 -8.62 0.67 0.58
N ASN A 54 -8.53 -0.66 0.71
CA ASN A 54 -9.17 -1.58 -0.23
C ASN A 54 -10.70 -1.42 -0.27
N GLN A 55 -11.35 -1.24 0.89
CA GLN A 55 -12.78 -0.96 0.98
C GLN A 55 -13.15 0.35 0.27
N HIS A 56 -12.32 1.38 0.41
CA HIS A 56 -12.52 2.63 -0.32
C HIS A 56 -12.43 2.43 -1.83
N LEU A 57 -11.48 1.62 -2.30
CA LEU A 57 -11.29 1.32 -3.71
C LEU A 57 -12.45 0.52 -4.34
N GLU A 58 -13.33 -0.13 -3.58
CA GLU A 58 -14.49 -0.86 -4.10
C GLU A 58 -15.43 0.02 -4.95
N HIS A 59 -15.40 1.34 -4.76
CA HIS A 59 -16.20 2.30 -5.52
C HIS A 59 -15.63 2.62 -6.92
N TYR A 60 -14.44 2.13 -7.24
CA TYR A 60 -13.76 2.37 -8.52
C TYR A 60 -14.04 1.25 -9.53
N ASP A 61 -13.78 1.53 -10.81
CA ASP A 61 -13.86 0.50 -11.85
C ASP A 61 -12.74 -0.54 -11.74
N ALA A 62 -12.99 -1.74 -12.25
CA ALA A 62 -11.95 -2.75 -12.38
C ALA A 62 -10.82 -2.25 -13.31
N PRO A 63 -9.54 -2.51 -13.00
CA PRO A 63 -9.07 -3.42 -11.96
C PRO A 63 -8.83 -2.75 -10.60
N ILE A 64 -9.16 -1.49 -10.38
CA ILE A 64 -8.82 -0.75 -9.14
C ILE A 64 -9.62 -1.26 -7.94
N SER A 65 -10.90 -1.59 -8.14
CA SER A 65 -11.77 -2.16 -7.10
C SER A 65 -11.34 -3.50 -6.53
N THR A 66 -10.32 -4.16 -7.09
CA THR A 66 -9.74 -5.37 -6.50
C THR A 66 -8.78 -5.08 -5.35
N GLY A 67 -8.52 -3.80 -5.05
CA GLY A 67 -7.68 -3.37 -3.94
C GLY A 67 -6.19 -3.28 -4.29
N LEU A 68 -5.43 -2.73 -3.34
CA LEU A 68 -3.99 -2.62 -3.40
C LEU A 68 -3.32 -3.97 -3.14
N PHE A 69 -3.70 -4.63 -2.05
CA PHE A 69 -3.19 -5.95 -1.67
C PHE A 69 -4.11 -6.64 -0.67
N HIS A 70 -4.31 -7.95 -0.82
CA HIS A 70 -5.04 -8.80 0.13
C HIS A 70 -4.18 -10.02 0.48
N GLY A 71 -4.06 -10.33 1.78
CA GLY A 71 -3.30 -11.49 2.23
C GLY A 71 -3.35 -11.71 3.74
N SER A 72 -2.78 -12.83 4.17
CA SER A 72 -2.54 -13.15 5.58
C SER A 72 -1.50 -12.18 6.20
N PRO A 73 -1.38 -12.09 7.54
CA PRO A 73 -0.39 -11.22 8.19
C PRO A 73 1.04 -11.44 7.68
N ARG A 74 1.41 -12.69 7.38
CA ARG A 74 2.74 -13.05 6.84
C ARG A 74 2.93 -12.63 5.39
N GLU A 75 1.87 -12.59 4.61
CA GLU A 75 1.92 -12.11 3.22
C GLU A 75 1.97 -10.58 3.19
N VAL A 76 1.19 -9.92 4.05
CA VAL A 76 1.22 -8.46 4.23
C VAL A 76 2.60 -7.98 4.69
N SER A 77 3.24 -8.70 5.62
CA SER A 77 4.60 -8.34 6.07
C SER A 77 5.62 -8.41 4.93
N ARG A 78 5.61 -9.50 4.14
CA ARG A 78 6.51 -9.67 2.99
C ARG A 78 6.24 -8.64 1.91
N TRP A 79 4.96 -8.37 1.66
CA TRP A 79 4.54 -7.34 0.71
C TRP A 79 5.03 -5.95 1.12
N ALA A 80 4.94 -5.59 2.40
CA ALA A 80 5.41 -4.31 2.91
C ALA A 80 6.93 -4.15 2.81
N GLU A 81 7.68 -5.21 3.16
CA GLU A 81 9.13 -5.25 2.97
C GLU A 81 9.52 -5.09 1.50
N GLN A 82 8.84 -5.80 0.60
CA GLN A 82 9.09 -5.70 -0.84
C GLN A 82 8.77 -4.31 -1.36
N LEU A 83 7.61 -3.75 -1.00
CA LEU A 83 7.19 -2.42 -1.43
C LEU A 83 8.20 -1.35 -1.00
N MET A 84 8.69 -1.43 0.23
CA MET A 84 9.63 -0.44 0.75
C MET A 84 11.02 -0.57 0.14
N ASN A 85 11.49 -1.79 -0.11
CA ASN A 85 12.72 -1.99 -0.88
C ASN A 85 12.58 -1.43 -2.29
N GLU A 86 11.48 -1.70 -2.99
CA GLU A 86 11.24 -1.18 -4.34
C GLU A 86 11.17 0.37 -4.34
N ILE A 87 10.50 1.00 -3.37
CA ILE A 87 10.45 2.47 -3.25
C ILE A 87 11.85 3.05 -2.99
N LEU A 88 12.61 2.50 -2.04
CA LEU A 88 13.95 2.99 -1.70
C LEU A 88 14.93 2.82 -2.87
N GLU A 89 14.85 1.69 -3.58
CA GLU A 89 15.65 1.48 -4.80
C GLU A 89 15.27 2.47 -5.90
N HIS A 90 13.99 2.80 -6.07
CA HIS A 90 13.56 3.79 -7.07
C HIS A 90 13.96 5.24 -6.72
N ASP A 91 13.99 5.61 -5.43
CA ASP A 91 14.40 6.95 -4.98
C ASP A 91 15.94 7.15 -5.01
N LEU A 92 16.73 6.08 -4.85
CA LEU A 92 18.21 6.17 -4.86
C LEU A 92 18.83 6.32 -6.26
N TYR A 93 18.05 6.07 -7.31
CA TYR A 93 18.51 6.14 -8.71
C TYR A 93 17.75 7.16 -9.58
N SER A 94 16.97 8.05 -8.96
CA SER A 94 16.26 9.16 -9.65
C SER A 94 16.97 10.51 -9.56
#